data_AF-A0A2V2EFI9-F1
#
_entry.id   AF-A0A2V2EFI9-F1
#
_cell.length_a   1.000
_cell.length_b   1.000
_cell.length_c   1.000
_cell.angle_alpha   90.00
_cell.angle_beta   90.00
_cell.angle_gamma   90.00
#
_symmetry.space_group_name_H-M   'P 1'
#
loop_
_entity.id
_entity.type
_entity.pdbx_description
1 polymer ?
#
loop_
_entity_poly.entity_id
_entity_poly.type
_entity_poly.pdbx_seq_one_letter_code
_entity_poly.pdbx_strand_id
1 'polypeptide(L)'
;MGETVKQIGFEGLGIKPFNVNNVAFTIGDNFAVYWYAIIITLGMILAVIFAMKFANKVGVTADDIVDCALWGTPFALIGARLYYIIFSLDEFIGNSFTETIKNMVDIRTGGLAIYGGIIFGFLTALIVCKIKKIKALAIFDVAALGFLIGQAVGRWGNFVNGEAYGELCNLPWGMTINGAGPYHPTFLYESLWNILGFVLLLLFTLKLRKHRGETFFGYMIWYGIGRALIEGLRTDSLWLIPESLKKAWGLNFNLRVSQVLSIIIAVAGVVLFIVARRGIFDRIAEKNAQKREMKRALKSNNEEAETYIPVFLQENDESDELEELDKIEDELPEEVNGDVTEDNVVITESQMEENDDVSDN
;
A
#
# COMPACT_ATOMS: atom_id res chain seq x y z
N MET A 1 -4.78 4.11 -28.47
CA MET A 1 -6.18 3.63 -28.52
C MET A 1 -6.95 4.57 -29.43
N GLY A 2 -7.72 4.07 -30.39
CA GLY A 2 -8.61 4.92 -31.20
C GLY A 2 -9.91 5.22 -30.45
N GLU A 3 -10.65 6.23 -30.90
CA GLU A 3 -12.05 6.42 -30.49
C GLU A 3 -12.83 5.15 -30.85
N THR A 4 -13.48 4.54 -29.86
CA THR A 4 -14.27 3.32 -30.06
C THR A 4 -15.58 3.47 -29.33
N VAL A 5 -16.66 3.58 -30.09
CA VAL A 5 -18.01 3.51 -29.55
C VAL A 5 -18.34 2.04 -29.32
N LYS A 6 -18.64 1.69 -28.07
CA LYS A 6 -19.09 0.35 -27.68
C LYS A 6 -20.57 0.35 -27.39
N GLN A 7 -21.27 -0.68 -27.82
CA GLN A 7 -22.67 -0.90 -27.49
C GLN A 7 -22.75 -1.78 -26.25
N ILE A 8 -23.19 -1.25 -25.12
CA ILE A 8 -23.30 -1.99 -23.86
C ILE A 8 -24.76 -2.20 -23.49
N GLY A 9 -25.16 -3.42 -23.12
CA GLY A 9 -26.54 -3.74 -22.73
C GLY A 9 -26.64 -4.61 -21.49
N PHE A 10 -27.83 -4.60 -20.87
CA PHE A 10 -28.21 -5.48 -19.75
C PHE A 10 -29.62 -6.01 -20.02
N GLU A 11 -29.74 -6.85 -21.05
CA GLU A 11 -31.03 -7.29 -21.60
C GLU A 11 -31.88 -8.05 -20.59
N GLY A 12 -31.25 -8.84 -19.71
CA GLY A 12 -31.95 -9.54 -18.62
C GLY A 12 -32.59 -8.62 -17.58
N LEU A 13 -32.18 -7.34 -17.52
CA LEU A 13 -32.81 -6.29 -16.70
C LEU A 13 -33.79 -5.42 -17.50
N GLY A 14 -34.01 -5.73 -18.78
CA GLY A 14 -34.81 -4.91 -19.69
C GLY A 14 -34.10 -3.63 -20.16
N ILE A 15 -32.80 -3.48 -19.89
CA ILE A 15 -32.01 -2.32 -20.32
C ILE A 15 -31.47 -2.61 -21.71
N LYS A 16 -32.04 -1.94 -22.71
CA LYS A 16 -31.62 -2.07 -24.11
C LYS A 16 -30.18 -1.59 -24.30
N PRO A 17 -29.43 -2.19 -25.24
CA PRO A 17 -28.06 -1.77 -25.51
C PRO A 17 -27.97 -0.28 -25.89
N PHE A 18 -27.00 0.42 -25.31
CA PHE A 18 -26.73 1.84 -25.53
C PHE A 18 -25.26 2.08 -25.86
N ASN A 19 -24.99 3.19 -26.55
CA ASN A 19 -23.65 3.52 -27.00
C ASN A 19 -22.86 4.23 -25.90
N VAL A 20 -21.64 3.78 -25.68
CA VAL A 20 -20.68 4.33 -24.74
C VAL A 20 -19.40 4.67 -25.50
N ASN A 21 -19.01 5.95 -25.49
CA ASN A 21 -17.77 6.42 -26.08
C ASN A 21 -16.66 6.39 -25.02
N ASN A 22 -15.50 5.82 -25.36
CA ASN A 22 -14.33 5.82 -24.48
C ASN A 22 -13.62 7.20 -24.42
N VAL A 23 -13.76 8.01 -25.46
CA VAL A 23 -13.28 9.40 -25.51
C VAL A 23 -14.32 10.30 -24.87
N ALA A 24 -13.90 11.10 -23.89
CA ALA A 24 -14.74 12.08 -23.22
C ALA A 24 -14.87 13.36 -24.05
N PHE A 25 -13.74 13.89 -24.50
CA PHE A 25 -13.66 15.04 -25.38
C PHE A 25 -12.27 15.12 -26.02
N THR A 26 -12.17 15.86 -27.11
CA THR A 26 -10.91 16.16 -27.80
C THR A 26 -10.54 17.64 -27.59
N ILE A 27 -9.26 17.90 -27.33
CA ILE A 27 -8.70 19.26 -27.24
C ILE A 27 -7.91 19.52 -28.53
N GLY A 28 -8.42 20.41 -29.37
CA GLY A 28 -7.93 20.55 -30.76
C GLY A 28 -8.11 19.25 -31.55
N ASP A 29 -7.33 19.09 -32.61
CA ASP A 29 -7.54 17.98 -33.56
C ASP A 29 -6.90 16.65 -33.13
N ASN A 30 -5.93 16.69 -32.20
CA ASN A 30 -5.04 15.54 -31.95
C ASN A 30 -4.92 15.11 -30.47
N PHE A 31 -5.69 15.70 -29.55
CA PHE A 31 -5.58 15.39 -28.12
C PHE A 31 -6.90 14.85 -27.56
N ALA A 32 -7.08 13.53 -27.63
CA ALA A 32 -8.21 12.86 -27.01
C ALA A 32 -8.01 12.70 -25.50
N VAL A 33 -8.99 13.13 -24.72
CA VAL A 33 -9.09 12.87 -23.27
C VAL A 33 -10.08 11.73 -23.07
N TYR A 34 -9.63 10.67 -22.39
CA TYR A 34 -10.42 9.47 -22.19
C TYR A 34 -11.16 9.51 -20.85
N TRP A 35 -12.38 8.98 -20.83
CA TRP A 35 -13.16 8.82 -19.59
C TRP A 35 -12.40 8.02 -18.53
N TYR A 36 -11.63 7.01 -18.96
CA TYR A 36 -10.82 6.20 -18.07
C TYR A 36 -9.88 7.04 -17.19
N ALA A 37 -9.17 8.00 -17.79
CA ALA A 37 -8.26 8.88 -17.08
C ALA A 37 -9.01 9.85 -16.14
N ILE A 38 -10.16 10.38 -16.59
CA ILE A 38 -11.01 11.26 -15.78
C ILE A 38 -11.52 10.54 -14.54
N ILE A 39 -12.04 9.32 -14.71
CA ILE A 39 -12.62 8.51 -13.62
C ILE A 39 -11.55 8.12 -12.61
N ILE A 40 -10.36 7.69 -13.05
CA ILE A 40 -9.26 7.36 -12.14
C ILE A 40 -8.80 8.60 -11.37
N THR A 41 -8.64 9.73 -12.07
CA THR A 41 -8.23 11.00 -11.43
C THR A 41 -9.26 11.45 -10.40
N LEU A 42 -10.56 11.33 -10.72
CA LEU A 42 -11.64 11.61 -9.79
C LEU A 42 -11.58 10.70 -8.56
N GLY A 43 -11.38 9.39 -8.76
CA GLY A 43 -11.23 8.43 -7.67
C GLY A 43 -10.05 8.77 -6.75
N MET A 44 -8.91 9.17 -7.33
CA MET A 44 -7.73 9.63 -6.59
C MET A 44 -8.02 10.91 -5.80
N ILE A 45 -8.66 11.92 -6.41
CA ILE A 45 -9.03 13.17 -5.74
C ILE A 45 -9.97 12.90 -4.56
N LEU A 46 -10.99 12.06 -4.77
CA LEU A 46 -11.92 11.67 -3.70
C LEU A 46 -11.19 10.94 -2.56
N ALA A 47 -10.27 10.03 -2.88
CA ALA A 47 -9.45 9.33 -1.90
C ALA A 47 -8.58 10.30 -1.09
N VAL A 48 -7.93 11.28 -1.72
CA VAL A 48 -7.10 12.29 -1.04
C VAL A 48 -7.96 13.23 -0.18
N ILE A 49 -9.10 13.71 -0.69
CA ILE A 49 -10.04 14.55 0.08
C ILE A 49 -10.54 13.81 1.31
N PHE A 50 -10.94 12.54 1.16
CA PHE A 50 -11.31 11.69 2.28
C PHE A 50 -10.16 11.54 3.27
N ALA A 51 -8.95 11.22 2.77
CA ALA A 51 -7.78 11.00 3.60
C ALA A 51 -7.38 12.24 4.41
N MET A 52 -7.41 13.44 3.80
CA MET A 52 -7.17 14.70 4.51
C MET A 52 -8.17 14.93 5.64
N LYS A 53 -9.45 14.66 5.41
CA LYS A 53 -10.50 14.79 6.44
C LYS A 53 -10.37 13.75 7.54
N PHE A 54 -9.83 12.58 7.22
CA PHE A 54 -9.68 11.46 8.14
C PHE A 54 -8.34 11.44 8.89
N ALA A 55 -7.33 12.17 8.41
CA ALA A 55 -5.96 12.20 8.91
C ALA A 55 -5.85 12.29 10.44
N ASN A 56 -6.56 13.27 11.02
CA ASN A 56 -6.53 13.52 12.47
C ASN A 56 -7.05 12.34 13.30
N LYS A 57 -7.88 11.46 12.74
CA LYS A 57 -8.41 10.26 13.43
C LYS A 57 -7.36 9.17 13.65
N VAL A 58 -6.27 9.21 12.90
CA VAL A 58 -5.15 8.25 13.04
C VAL A 58 -3.85 8.91 13.54
N GLY A 59 -3.90 10.21 13.87
CA GLY A 59 -2.75 10.95 14.41
C GLY A 59 -1.73 11.40 13.36
N VAL A 60 -2.19 11.71 12.14
CA VAL A 60 -1.40 12.41 11.10
C VAL A 60 -2.12 13.67 10.66
N THR A 61 -1.41 14.61 10.04
CA THR A 61 -2.01 15.86 9.56
C THR A 61 -2.50 15.76 8.12
N ALA A 62 -3.36 16.69 7.69
CA ALA A 62 -3.77 16.77 6.28
C ALA A 62 -2.56 17.05 5.36
N ASP A 63 -1.60 17.87 5.82
CA ASP A 63 -0.38 18.18 5.06
C ASP A 63 0.49 16.94 4.86
N ASP A 64 0.57 16.03 5.84
CA ASP A 64 1.28 14.75 5.68
C ASP A 64 0.66 13.87 4.58
N ILE A 65 -0.68 13.88 4.46
CA ILE A 65 -1.39 13.17 3.39
C ILE A 65 -1.09 13.83 2.04
N VAL A 66 -1.16 15.16 1.97
CA VAL A 66 -0.89 15.92 0.74
C VAL A 66 0.54 15.70 0.28
N ASP A 67 1.53 15.76 1.18
CA ASP A 67 2.93 15.53 0.84
C ASP A 67 3.14 14.11 0.30
N CYS A 68 2.57 13.10 0.95
CA CYS A 68 2.65 11.72 0.45
C CYS A 68 1.97 11.56 -0.91
N ALA A 69 0.85 12.24 -1.16
CA ALA A 69 0.15 12.19 -2.45
C ALA A 69 0.91 12.93 -3.56
N LEU A 70 1.43 14.13 -3.28
CA LEU A 70 2.17 14.97 -4.22
C LEU A 70 3.49 14.36 -4.64
N TRP A 71 4.22 13.72 -3.72
CA TRP A 71 5.43 12.98 -4.05
C TRP A 71 5.11 11.57 -4.57
N GLY A 72 4.15 10.87 -3.98
CA GLY A 72 3.82 9.50 -4.34
C GLY A 72 3.30 9.36 -5.77
N THR A 73 2.43 10.26 -6.23
CA THR A 73 1.80 10.18 -7.56
C THR A 73 2.81 10.24 -8.72
N PRO A 74 3.72 11.24 -8.84
CA PRO A 74 4.68 11.29 -9.93
C PRO A 74 5.67 10.12 -9.89
N PHE A 75 6.14 9.74 -8.70
CA PHE A 75 7.06 8.59 -8.57
C PHE A 75 6.38 7.25 -8.87
N ALA A 76 5.10 7.10 -8.52
CA ALA A 76 4.31 5.95 -8.94
C ALA A 76 4.16 5.90 -10.47
N LEU A 77 3.93 7.04 -11.13
CA LEU A 77 3.85 7.08 -12.59
C LEU A 77 5.20 6.69 -13.24
N ILE A 78 6.31 7.21 -12.71
CA ILE A 78 7.67 6.84 -13.15
C ILE A 78 7.90 5.34 -12.93
N GLY A 79 7.59 4.82 -11.74
CA GLY A 79 7.74 3.40 -11.42
C GLY A 79 6.90 2.50 -12.32
N ALA A 80 5.65 2.89 -12.59
CA ALA A 80 4.77 2.15 -13.50
C ALA A 80 5.35 2.06 -14.91
N ARG A 81 5.98 3.14 -15.39
CA ARG A 81 6.64 3.16 -16.69
C ARG A 81 7.92 2.33 -16.70
N LEU A 82 8.79 2.53 -15.71
CA LEU A 82 10.05 1.79 -15.59
C LEU A 82 9.82 0.29 -15.51
N TYR A 83 8.84 -0.14 -14.71
CA TYR A 83 8.48 -1.55 -14.61
C TYR A 83 8.03 -2.10 -15.97
N TYR A 84 7.17 -1.38 -16.70
CA TYR A 84 6.75 -1.82 -18.03
C TYR A 84 7.95 -1.96 -18.98
N ILE A 85 8.87 -0.98 -19.02
CA ILE A 85 10.07 -1.03 -19.87
C ILE A 85 10.94 -2.25 -19.53
N ILE A 86 11.14 -2.54 -18.24
CA ILE A 86 11.99 -3.67 -17.81
C ILE A 86 11.42 -5.01 -18.28
N PHE A 87 10.10 -5.19 -18.25
CA PHE A 87 9.46 -6.47 -18.58
C PHE A 87 8.99 -6.58 -20.05
N SER A 88 8.99 -5.47 -20.79
CA SER A 88 8.63 -5.40 -22.22
C SER A 88 9.73 -4.73 -23.05
N LEU A 89 11.01 -4.99 -22.74
CA LEU A 89 12.14 -4.30 -23.36
C LEU A 89 12.13 -4.39 -24.90
N ASP A 90 11.78 -5.57 -25.43
CA ASP A 90 11.73 -5.84 -26.86
C ASP A 90 10.76 -4.93 -27.63
N GLU A 91 9.69 -4.45 -26.97
CA GLU A 91 8.73 -3.51 -27.57
C GLU A 91 9.33 -2.12 -27.82
N PHE A 92 10.45 -1.79 -27.14
CA PHE A 92 11.06 -0.47 -27.19
C PHE A 92 12.31 -0.40 -28.05
N ILE A 93 12.91 -1.54 -28.41
CA ILE A 93 14.16 -1.58 -29.20
C ILE A 93 13.86 -1.06 -30.62
N GLY A 94 14.29 0.17 -30.89
CA GLY A 94 14.23 0.80 -32.20
C GLY A 94 15.47 0.50 -33.04
N ASN A 95 15.53 1.11 -34.23
CA ASN A 95 16.65 0.93 -35.16
C ASN A 95 17.91 1.69 -34.71
N SER A 96 17.80 2.55 -33.70
CA SER A 96 18.90 3.31 -33.12
C SER A 96 18.72 3.50 -31.61
N PHE A 97 19.83 3.74 -30.89
CA PHE A 97 19.79 4.00 -29.45
C PHE A 97 18.89 5.20 -29.09
N THR A 98 18.94 6.28 -29.87
CA THR A 98 18.12 7.48 -29.64
C THR A 98 16.63 7.20 -29.82
N GLU A 99 16.26 6.39 -30.80
CA GLU A 99 14.87 5.98 -31.02
C GLU A 99 14.37 5.09 -29.88
N THR A 100 15.19 4.15 -29.42
CA THR A 100 14.90 3.30 -28.26
C THR A 100 14.61 4.13 -27.00
N ILE A 101 15.47 5.11 -26.68
CA ILE A 101 15.26 5.97 -25.52
C ILE A 101 13.99 6.82 -25.67
N LYS A 102 13.74 7.37 -26.87
CA LYS A 102 12.52 8.14 -27.13
C LYS A 102 11.26 7.29 -26.91
N ASN A 103 11.25 6.06 -27.40
CA ASN A 103 10.13 5.12 -27.21
C ASN A 103 9.93 4.77 -25.74
N MET A 104 11.02 4.57 -24.98
CA MET A 104 10.97 4.31 -23.54
C MET A 104 10.35 5.48 -22.76
N VAL A 105 10.66 6.73 -23.10
CA VAL A 105 10.13 7.91 -22.41
C VAL A 105 8.69 8.26 -22.83
N ASP A 106 8.26 7.84 -24.02
CA ASP A 106 6.92 8.16 -24.52
C ASP A 106 5.81 7.43 -23.76
N ILE A 107 5.27 8.08 -22.73
CA ILE A 107 4.14 7.58 -21.94
C ILE A 107 2.78 7.67 -22.67
N ARG A 108 2.72 8.33 -23.84
CA ARG A 108 1.44 8.55 -24.55
C ARG A 108 0.99 7.33 -25.34
N THR A 109 1.93 6.46 -25.71
CA THR A 109 1.64 5.22 -26.45
C THR A 109 0.99 4.14 -25.57
N GLY A 110 0.88 4.38 -24.26
CA GLY A 110 0.44 3.39 -23.27
C GLY A 110 1.64 2.81 -22.53
N GLY A 111 1.53 1.57 -22.03
CA GLY A 111 2.66 0.88 -21.39
C GLY A 111 2.97 1.38 -19.97
N LEU A 112 1.98 1.30 -19.08
CA LEU A 112 2.13 1.53 -17.65
C LEU A 112 1.74 0.26 -16.89
N ALA A 113 2.68 -0.30 -16.14
CA ALA A 113 2.44 -1.49 -15.33
C ALA A 113 2.09 -1.10 -13.90
N ILE A 114 0.91 -1.52 -13.43
CA ILE A 114 0.40 -1.15 -12.10
C ILE A 114 1.34 -1.57 -10.95
N TYR A 115 2.04 -2.70 -11.09
CA TYR A 115 2.99 -3.18 -10.08
C TYR A 115 4.12 -2.18 -9.82
N GLY A 116 4.68 -1.58 -10.87
CA GLY A 116 5.71 -0.55 -10.74
C GLY A 116 5.20 0.68 -10.00
N GLY A 117 3.97 1.09 -10.27
CA GLY A 117 3.35 2.22 -9.59
C GLY A 117 3.09 1.98 -8.11
N ILE A 118 2.63 0.78 -7.75
CA ILE A 118 2.42 0.40 -6.35
C ILE A 118 3.76 0.39 -5.59
N ILE A 119 4.80 -0.23 -6.17
CA ILE A 119 6.12 -0.34 -5.53
C ILE A 119 6.74 1.03 -5.30
N PHE A 120 6.80 1.87 -6.34
CA PHE A 120 7.40 3.20 -6.23
C PHE A 120 6.55 4.13 -5.36
N GLY A 121 5.23 4.08 -5.47
CA GLY A 121 4.34 4.84 -4.60
C GLY A 121 4.53 4.48 -3.11
N PHE A 122 4.62 3.19 -2.80
CA PHE A 122 4.87 2.71 -1.44
C PHE A 122 6.24 3.14 -0.92
N LEU A 123 7.29 2.98 -1.73
CA LEU A 123 8.65 3.39 -1.37
C LEU A 123 8.76 4.90 -1.14
N THR A 124 8.15 5.70 -2.01
CA THR A 124 8.12 7.16 -1.86
C THR A 124 7.38 7.57 -0.58
N ALA A 125 6.25 6.93 -0.26
CA ALA A 125 5.54 7.19 0.99
C ALA A 125 6.42 6.87 2.22
N LEU A 126 7.16 5.76 2.22
CA LEU A 126 8.12 5.43 3.29
C LEU A 126 9.24 6.47 3.41
N ILE A 127 9.80 6.92 2.29
CA ILE A 127 10.85 7.94 2.25
C ILE A 127 10.33 9.27 2.83
N VAL A 128 9.16 9.74 2.38
CA VAL A 128 8.54 10.96 2.89
C VAL A 128 8.26 10.83 4.39
N CYS A 129 7.71 9.70 4.84
CA CYS A 129 7.47 9.45 6.26
C CYS A 129 8.78 9.49 7.07
N LYS A 130 9.87 8.93 6.54
CA LYS A 130 11.18 8.94 7.20
C LYS A 130 11.75 10.36 7.30
N ILE A 131 11.69 11.13 6.21
CA ILE A 131 12.20 12.52 6.15
C ILE A 131 11.43 13.42 7.11
N LYS A 132 10.09 13.35 7.07
CA LYS A 132 9.20 14.18 7.88
C LYS A 132 8.93 13.63 9.29
N LYS A 133 9.53 12.48 9.65
CA LYS A 133 9.32 11.78 10.94
C LYS A 133 7.85 11.44 11.20
N ILE A 134 7.10 11.12 10.14
CA ILE A 134 5.69 10.72 10.21
C ILE A 134 5.62 9.22 10.54
N LYS A 135 4.61 8.83 11.30
CA LYS A 135 4.29 7.43 11.61
C LYS A 135 3.73 6.75 10.35
N ALA A 136 4.59 6.05 9.61
CA ALA A 136 4.24 5.43 8.32
C ALA A 136 2.98 4.55 8.38
N LEU A 137 2.82 3.73 9.41
CA LEU A 137 1.63 2.89 9.58
C LEU A 137 0.32 3.68 9.71
N ALA A 138 0.37 4.90 10.27
CA ALA A 138 -0.81 5.75 10.33
C ALA A 138 -1.17 6.30 8.95
N ILE A 139 -0.18 6.70 8.14
CA ILE A 139 -0.41 7.07 6.73
C ILE A 139 -1.01 5.89 5.95
N PHE A 140 -0.48 4.69 6.15
CA PHE A 140 -0.99 3.50 5.47
C PHE A 140 -2.40 3.10 5.90
N ASP A 141 -2.78 3.30 7.17
CA ASP A 141 -4.16 3.08 7.61
C ASP A 141 -5.16 3.98 6.87
N VAL A 142 -4.82 5.27 6.65
CA VAL A 142 -5.69 6.17 5.87
C VAL A 142 -5.64 5.83 4.39
N ALA A 143 -4.44 5.56 3.87
CA ALA A 143 -4.24 5.22 2.46
C ALA A 143 -5.02 3.96 2.07
N ALA A 144 -5.12 2.96 2.95
CA ALA A 144 -5.93 1.76 2.74
C ALA A 144 -7.41 2.08 2.45
N LEU A 145 -8.01 2.97 3.23
CA LEU A 145 -9.38 3.43 3.00
C LEU A 145 -9.47 4.24 1.70
N GLY A 146 -8.47 5.08 1.42
CA GLY A 146 -8.35 5.81 0.16
C GLY A 146 -8.25 4.89 -1.06
N PHE A 147 -7.50 3.79 -0.98
CA PHE A 147 -7.37 2.81 -2.06
C PHE A 147 -8.71 2.18 -2.41
N LEU A 148 -9.54 1.85 -1.43
CA LEU A 148 -10.86 1.30 -1.67
C LEU A 148 -11.78 2.31 -2.39
N ILE A 149 -11.70 3.60 -2.05
CA ILE A 149 -12.40 4.66 -2.78
C ILE A 149 -11.91 4.72 -4.24
N GLY A 150 -10.60 4.80 -4.43
CA GLY A 150 -9.99 4.86 -5.76
C GLY A 150 -10.31 3.65 -6.62
N GLN A 151 -10.30 2.44 -6.04
CA GLN A 151 -10.65 1.20 -6.73
C GLN A 151 -12.15 1.14 -7.04
N ALA A 152 -13.02 1.51 -6.09
CA ALA A 152 -14.47 1.52 -6.31
C ALA A 152 -14.88 2.41 -7.48
N VAL A 153 -14.28 3.61 -7.58
CA VAL A 153 -14.53 4.57 -8.66
C VAL A 153 -13.81 4.14 -9.94
N GLY A 154 -12.53 3.78 -9.86
CA GLY A 154 -11.68 3.44 -11.02
C GLY A 154 -12.23 2.30 -11.87
N ARG A 155 -12.95 1.34 -11.26
CA ARG A 155 -13.59 0.23 -11.99
C ARG A 155 -14.62 0.67 -13.03
N TRP A 156 -15.24 1.85 -12.84
CA TRP A 156 -16.14 2.41 -13.85
C TRP A 156 -15.41 2.86 -15.12
N GLY A 157 -14.10 3.08 -15.05
CA GLY A 157 -13.27 3.23 -16.25
C GLY A 157 -13.29 1.97 -17.11
N ASN A 158 -13.18 0.78 -16.50
CA ASN A 158 -13.24 -0.49 -17.22
C ASN A 158 -14.62 -0.71 -17.88
N PHE A 159 -15.69 -0.27 -17.22
CA PHE A 159 -17.03 -0.27 -17.81
C PHE A 159 -17.11 0.59 -19.07
N VAL A 160 -16.65 1.85 -19.00
CA VAL A 160 -16.66 2.75 -20.16
C VAL A 160 -15.80 2.21 -21.31
N ASN A 161 -14.67 1.60 -20.97
CA ASN A 161 -13.81 0.93 -21.92
C ASN A 161 -14.34 -0.42 -22.38
N GLY A 162 -15.43 -0.97 -21.82
CA GLY A 162 -15.94 -2.31 -22.14
C GLY A 162 -14.85 -3.39 -22.11
N GLU A 163 -14.05 -3.41 -21.05
CA GLU A 163 -12.92 -4.32 -20.86
C GLU A 163 -12.98 -4.98 -19.48
N ALA A 164 -12.05 -5.90 -19.20
CA ALA A 164 -11.88 -6.50 -17.87
C ALA A 164 -13.11 -7.25 -17.33
N TYR A 165 -14.04 -7.64 -18.21
CA TYR A 165 -15.28 -8.37 -17.89
C TYR A 165 -14.99 -9.85 -17.60
N GLY A 166 -15.96 -10.53 -16.99
CA GLY A 166 -15.84 -11.94 -16.63
C GLY A 166 -16.29 -12.90 -17.73
N GLU A 167 -16.32 -14.18 -17.39
CA GLU A 167 -16.80 -15.24 -18.27
C GLU A 167 -18.28 -15.08 -18.64
N LEU A 168 -18.73 -15.84 -19.65
CA LEU A 168 -20.13 -15.89 -20.05
C LEU A 168 -21.00 -16.34 -18.86
N CYS A 169 -22.13 -15.67 -18.68
CA CYS A 169 -23.04 -15.92 -17.57
C CYS A 169 -24.49 -15.86 -18.03
N ASN A 170 -25.34 -16.66 -17.37
CA ASN A 170 -26.79 -16.67 -17.59
C ASN A 170 -27.52 -16.00 -16.42
N LEU A 171 -27.04 -14.82 -16.01
CA LEU A 171 -27.61 -14.05 -14.91
C LEU A 171 -28.44 -12.88 -15.44
N PRO A 172 -29.50 -12.45 -14.72
CA PRO A 172 -30.37 -11.37 -15.20
C PRO A 172 -29.62 -10.03 -15.34
N TRP A 173 -28.54 -9.81 -14.58
CA TRP A 173 -27.67 -8.63 -14.69
C TRP A 173 -26.43 -8.85 -15.57
N GLY A 174 -26.41 -9.87 -16.42
CA GLY A 174 -25.33 -10.10 -17.37
C GLY A 174 -25.16 -8.94 -18.35
N MET A 175 -23.92 -8.55 -18.61
CA MET A 175 -23.57 -7.42 -19.47
C MET A 175 -23.23 -7.88 -20.87
N THR A 176 -23.84 -7.28 -21.90
CA THR A 176 -23.47 -7.49 -23.30
C THR A 176 -22.57 -6.36 -23.81
N ILE A 177 -21.61 -6.69 -24.67
CA ILE A 177 -20.69 -5.74 -25.29
C ILE A 177 -20.68 -6.01 -26.80
N ASN A 178 -21.07 -5.02 -27.61
CA ASN A 178 -21.16 -5.10 -29.07
C ASN A 178 -21.95 -6.33 -29.56
N GLY A 179 -23.04 -6.67 -28.87
CA GLY A 179 -23.87 -7.83 -29.18
C GLY A 179 -23.31 -9.18 -28.73
N ALA A 180 -22.13 -9.23 -28.10
CA ALA A 180 -21.57 -10.43 -27.49
C ALA A 180 -21.87 -10.48 -25.98
N GLY A 181 -21.94 -11.70 -25.41
CA GLY A 181 -22.27 -11.93 -24.01
C GLY A 181 -23.48 -12.87 -23.83
N PRO A 182 -24.16 -12.86 -22.67
CA PRO A 182 -23.91 -11.99 -21.52
C PRO A 182 -22.66 -12.40 -20.73
N TYR A 183 -21.88 -11.42 -20.27
CA TYR A 183 -20.71 -11.62 -19.42
C TYR A 183 -20.99 -11.20 -17.97
N HIS A 184 -20.25 -11.77 -17.02
CA HIS A 184 -20.21 -11.25 -15.66
C HIS A 184 -19.70 -9.78 -15.68
N PRO A 185 -20.48 -8.79 -15.19
CA PRO A 185 -20.00 -7.41 -15.00
C PRO A 185 -19.05 -7.31 -13.80
N THR A 186 -17.85 -7.85 -13.94
CA THR A 186 -16.80 -7.83 -12.90
C THR A 186 -16.47 -6.42 -12.42
N PHE A 187 -16.54 -5.39 -13.27
CA PHE A 187 -16.38 -4.00 -12.83
C PHE A 187 -17.33 -3.64 -11.69
N LEU A 188 -18.58 -4.11 -11.75
CA LEU A 188 -19.61 -3.84 -10.76
C LEU A 188 -19.35 -4.66 -9.50
N TYR A 189 -18.99 -5.94 -9.65
CA TYR A 189 -18.64 -6.79 -8.51
C TYR A 189 -17.44 -6.23 -7.75
N GLU A 190 -16.39 -5.81 -8.45
CA GLU A 190 -15.22 -5.18 -7.86
C GLU A 190 -15.59 -3.83 -7.22
N SER A 191 -16.40 -3.00 -7.88
CA SER A 191 -16.84 -1.72 -7.31
C SER A 191 -17.61 -1.90 -5.99
N LEU A 192 -18.58 -2.83 -5.98
CA LEU A 192 -19.37 -3.15 -4.79
C LEU A 192 -18.52 -3.79 -3.67
N TRP A 193 -17.59 -4.67 -4.02
CA TRP A 193 -16.65 -5.27 -3.05
C TRP A 193 -15.77 -4.20 -2.38
N ASN A 194 -15.32 -3.21 -3.15
CA ASN A 194 -14.51 -2.10 -2.63
C ASN A 194 -15.35 -1.15 -1.75
N ILE A 195 -16.60 -0.86 -2.12
CA ILE A 195 -17.51 -0.07 -1.29
C ILE A 195 -17.81 -0.79 0.03
N LEU A 196 -18.11 -2.09 -0.03
CA LEU A 196 -18.35 -2.89 1.16
C LEU A 196 -17.12 -2.92 2.06
N GLY A 197 -15.94 -3.16 1.47
CA GLY A 197 -14.66 -3.11 2.19
C GLY A 197 -14.40 -1.76 2.85
N PHE A 198 -14.67 -0.68 2.13
CA PHE A 198 -14.51 0.68 2.65
C PHE A 198 -15.39 0.90 3.87
N VAL A 199 -16.68 0.54 3.79
CA VAL A 199 -17.62 0.71 4.91
C VAL A 199 -17.18 -0.14 6.10
N LEU A 200 -16.85 -1.42 5.89
CA LEU A 200 -16.48 -2.33 6.97
C LEU A 200 -15.17 -1.91 7.65
N LEU A 201 -14.13 -1.59 6.86
CA LEU A 201 -12.86 -1.14 7.41
C LEU A 201 -12.99 0.24 8.05
N LEU A 202 -13.74 1.17 7.48
CA LEU A 202 -13.99 2.48 8.10
C LEU A 202 -14.67 2.31 9.47
N LEU A 203 -15.71 1.49 9.56
CA LEU A 203 -16.39 1.21 10.83
C LEU A 203 -15.45 0.54 11.83
N PHE A 204 -14.62 -0.40 11.37
CA PHE A 204 -13.59 -1.02 12.18
C PHE A 204 -12.57 0.02 12.69
N THR A 205 -12.05 0.88 11.82
CA THR A 205 -11.08 1.93 12.15
C THR A 205 -11.66 2.91 13.17
N LEU A 206 -12.94 3.24 13.05
CA LEU A 206 -13.63 4.17 13.94
C LEU A 206 -13.99 3.58 15.30
N LYS A 207 -14.31 2.28 15.38
CA LYS A 207 -14.88 1.67 16.59
C LYS A 207 -13.96 0.67 17.30
N LEU A 208 -13.09 -0.01 16.57
CA LEU A 208 -12.41 -1.22 17.04
C LEU A 208 -10.88 -1.17 16.94
N ARG A 209 -10.32 -0.27 16.12
CA ARG A 209 -8.86 -0.11 15.97
C ARG A 209 -8.24 0.29 17.30
N LYS A 210 -7.18 -0.43 17.70
CA LYS A 210 -6.39 -0.12 18.90
C LYS A 210 -5.04 0.47 18.53
N HIS A 211 -4.33 -0.19 17.61
CA HIS A 211 -2.97 0.14 17.21
C HIS A 211 -2.91 0.67 15.78
N ARG A 212 -1.75 1.19 15.39
CA ARG A 212 -1.48 1.64 14.01
C ARG A 212 -1.20 0.44 13.11
N GLY A 213 -1.61 0.53 11.85
CA GLY A 213 -1.41 -0.50 10.83
C GLY A 213 -2.54 -1.54 10.79
N GLU A 214 -3.38 -1.65 11.82
CA GLU A 214 -4.50 -2.62 11.82
C GLU A 214 -5.44 -2.41 10.62
N THR A 215 -5.68 -1.16 10.20
CA THR A 215 -6.56 -0.87 9.06
C THR A 215 -5.89 -1.26 7.75
N PHE A 216 -4.60 -0.94 7.60
CA PHE A 216 -3.82 -1.29 6.42
C PHE A 216 -3.69 -2.80 6.24
N PHE A 217 -3.37 -3.54 7.30
CA PHE A 217 -3.28 -5.00 7.24
C PHE A 217 -4.66 -5.64 7.06
N GLY A 218 -5.71 -5.06 7.65
CA GLY A 218 -7.10 -5.44 7.37
C GLY A 218 -7.47 -5.27 5.89
N TYR A 219 -7.00 -4.20 5.26
CA TYR A 219 -7.15 -3.99 3.81
C TYR A 219 -6.38 -5.03 3.00
N MET A 220 -5.16 -5.42 3.37
CA MET A 220 -4.43 -6.49 2.68
C MET A 220 -5.22 -7.81 2.67
N ILE A 221 -5.82 -8.16 3.81
CA ILE A 221 -6.70 -9.34 3.92
C ILE A 221 -7.92 -9.18 3.01
N TRP A 222 -8.63 -8.06 3.11
CA TRP A 222 -9.83 -7.78 2.33
C TRP A 222 -9.57 -7.80 0.81
N TYR A 223 -8.50 -7.15 0.39
CA TYR A 223 -8.06 -7.10 -0.99
C TYR A 223 -7.67 -8.49 -1.49
N GLY A 224 -6.89 -9.25 -0.72
CA GLY A 224 -6.49 -10.61 -1.08
C GLY A 224 -7.70 -11.54 -1.27
N ILE A 225 -8.70 -11.47 -0.39
CA ILE A 225 -9.94 -12.26 -0.52
C ILE A 225 -10.70 -11.86 -1.78
N GLY A 226 -10.97 -10.56 -1.96
CA GLY A 226 -11.72 -10.06 -3.11
C GLY A 226 -11.04 -10.40 -4.43
N ARG A 227 -9.72 -10.22 -4.48
CA ARG A 227 -8.91 -10.52 -5.66
C ARG A 227 -8.89 -12.02 -5.95
N ALA A 228 -8.79 -12.90 -4.96
CA ALA A 228 -8.87 -14.34 -5.19
C ALA A 228 -10.24 -14.78 -5.77
N LEU A 229 -11.34 -14.22 -5.24
CA LEU A 229 -12.71 -14.56 -5.66
C LEU A 229 -13.04 -14.00 -7.05
N ILE A 230 -12.84 -12.70 -7.27
CA ILE A 230 -13.30 -12.02 -8.49
C ILE A 230 -12.36 -12.30 -9.65
N GLU A 231 -11.06 -12.45 -9.41
CA GLU A 231 -10.13 -12.86 -10.47
C GLU A 231 -10.53 -14.22 -11.04
N GLY A 232 -11.06 -15.15 -10.22
CA GLY A 232 -11.56 -16.44 -10.72
C GLY A 232 -12.62 -16.33 -11.81
N LEU A 233 -13.36 -15.21 -11.86
CA LEU A 233 -14.40 -14.94 -12.86
C LEU A 233 -13.87 -14.27 -14.13
N ARG A 234 -12.65 -13.71 -14.12
CA ARG A 234 -12.13 -12.92 -15.24
C ARG A 234 -11.70 -13.78 -16.42
N THR A 235 -11.71 -13.24 -17.62
CA THR A 235 -11.19 -13.91 -18.82
C THR A 235 -9.77 -13.48 -19.20
N ASP A 236 -9.31 -12.34 -18.71
CA ASP A 236 -8.09 -11.64 -19.12
C ASP A 236 -6.96 -11.71 -18.07
N SER A 237 -6.78 -12.88 -17.45
CA SER A 237 -5.80 -13.05 -16.37
C SER A 237 -4.43 -13.50 -16.86
N LEU A 238 -3.39 -13.00 -16.18
CA LEU A 238 -2.03 -13.47 -16.35
C LEU A 238 -1.85 -14.82 -15.66
N TRP A 239 -1.53 -15.85 -16.45
CA TRP A 239 -1.28 -17.21 -15.96
C TRP A 239 0.13 -17.34 -15.39
N LEU A 240 0.26 -18.00 -14.24
CA LEU A 240 1.54 -18.18 -13.56
C LEU A 240 2.47 -19.15 -14.32
N ILE A 241 1.89 -20.20 -14.90
CA ILE A 241 2.62 -21.21 -15.64
C ILE A 241 2.16 -21.11 -17.10
N PRO A 242 3.06 -20.82 -18.05
CA PRO A 242 2.75 -20.86 -19.48
C PRO A 242 2.25 -22.24 -19.91
N GLU A 243 1.29 -22.28 -20.85
CA GLU A 243 0.66 -23.52 -21.31
C GLU A 243 1.67 -24.55 -21.85
N SER A 244 2.79 -24.07 -22.42
CA SER A 244 3.90 -24.89 -22.90
C SER A 244 4.57 -25.71 -21.78
N LEU A 245 4.86 -25.08 -20.63
CA LEU A 245 5.47 -25.74 -19.48
C LEU A 245 4.47 -26.65 -18.76
N LYS A 246 3.21 -26.22 -18.69
CA LYS A 246 2.12 -27.00 -18.11
C LYS A 246 1.96 -28.37 -18.80
N LYS A 247 1.98 -28.36 -20.14
CA LYS A 247 1.94 -29.59 -20.96
C LYS A 247 3.20 -30.43 -20.80
N ALA A 248 4.38 -29.81 -20.69
CA ALA A 248 5.65 -30.52 -20.51
C ALA A 248 5.76 -31.23 -19.15
N TRP A 249 5.17 -30.66 -18.09
CA TRP A 249 5.23 -31.19 -16.73
C TRP A 249 3.97 -31.98 -16.32
N GLY A 250 3.01 -32.18 -17.23
CA GLY A 250 1.78 -32.93 -16.95
C GLY A 250 0.89 -32.28 -15.88
N LEU A 251 0.95 -30.96 -15.71
CA LEU A 251 0.18 -30.25 -14.70
C LEU A 251 -1.24 -29.95 -15.23
N ASN A 252 -2.26 -30.35 -14.49
CA ASN A 252 -3.67 -30.14 -14.87
C ASN A 252 -4.35 -28.99 -14.12
N PHE A 253 -3.60 -28.18 -13.37
CA PHE A 253 -4.16 -27.03 -12.66
C PHE A 253 -3.80 -25.71 -13.36
N ASN A 254 -4.69 -24.74 -13.23
CA ASN A 254 -4.56 -23.39 -13.77
C ASN A 254 -4.47 -22.41 -12.60
N LEU A 255 -3.31 -21.77 -12.43
CA LEU A 255 -3.10 -20.74 -11.39
C LEU A 255 -2.80 -19.40 -12.05
N ARG A 256 -3.53 -18.38 -11.64
CA ARG A 256 -3.32 -16.99 -12.07
C ARG A 256 -2.33 -16.32 -11.14
N VAL A 257 -1.40 -15.52 -11.67
CA VAL A 257 -0.38 -14.80 -10.88
C VAL A 257 -1.03 -13.97 -9.78
N SER A 258 -2.10 -13.27 -10.14
CA SER A 258 -2.92 -12.46 -9.26
C SER A 258 -3.52 -13.26 -8.10
N GLN A 259 -3.95 -14.52 -8.30
CA GLN A 259 -4.49 -15.35 -7.22
C GLN A 259 -3.41 -15.77 -6.21
N VAL A 260 -2.25 -16.19 -6.70
CA VAL A 260 -1.13 -16.57 -5.82
C VAL A 260 -0.65 -15.37 -5.02
N LEU A 261 -0.46 -14.23 -5.67
CA LEU A 261 -0.08 -12.99 -5.01
C LEU A 261 -1.13 -12.56 -3.97
N SER A 262 -2.42 -12.75 -4.28
CA SER A 262 -3.52 -12.43 -3.35
C SER A 262 -3.49 -13.29 -2.10
N ILE A 263 -3.18 -14.58 -2.23
CA ILE A 263 -3.04 -15.49 -1.08
C ILE A 263 -1.85 -15.06 -0.22
N ILE A 264 -0.70 -14.76 -0.83
CA ILE A 264 0.49 -14.29 -0.11
C ILE A 264 0.19 -12.99 0.65
N ILE A 265 -0.45 -12.02 -0.03
CA ILE A 265 -0.84 -10.74 0.58
C ILE A 265 -1.84 -10.96 1.73
N ALA A 266 -2.83 -11.84 1.55
CA ALA A 266 -3.81 -12.13 2.60
C ALA A 266 -3.15 -12.78 3.82
N VAL A 267 -2.29 -13.78 3.63
CA VAL A 267 -1.59 -14.46 4.72
C VAL A 267 -0.65 -13.50 5.46
N ALA A 268 0.16 -12.73 4.72
CA ALA A 268 1.00 -11.68 5.30
C ALA A 268 0.16 -10.65 6.06
N GLY A 269 -0.97 -10.24 5.49
CA GLY A 269 -1.95 -9.35 6.12
C GLY A 269 -2.48 -9.90 7.43
N VAL A 270 -2.85 -11.18 7.51
CA VAL A 270 -3.30 -11.83 8.75
C VAL A 270 -2.21 -11.80 9.81
N VAL A 271 -1.00 -12.22 9.47
CA VAL A 271 0.14 -12.23 10.42
C VAL A 271 0.41 -10.82 10.94
N LEU A 272 0.55 -9.85 10.03
CA LEU A 272 0.84 -8.47 10.38
C LEU A 272 -0.30 -7.80 11.14
N PHE A 273 -1.55 -8.14 10.84
CA PHE A 273 -2.71 -7.69 11.60
C PHE A 273 -2.67 -8.20 13.05
N ILE A 274 -2.36 -9.49 13.25
CA ILE A 274 -2.22 -10.06 14.61
C ILE A 274 -1.07 -9.38 15.36
N VAL A 275 0.07 -9.15 14.70
CA VAL A 275 1.23 -8.45 15.27
C VAL A 275 0.87 -7.02 15.67
N ALA A 276 0.18 -6.28 14.79
CA ALA A 276 -0.31 -4.94 15.07
C ALA A 276 -1.31 -4.93 16.22
N ARG A 277 -2.26 -5.88 16.25
CA ARG A 277 -3.27 -6.01 17.30
C ARG A 277 -2.68 -6.29 18.68
N ARG A 278 -1.49 -6.89 18.74
CA ARG A 278 -0.71 -7.11 19.98
C ARG A 278 0.13 -5.90 20.39
N GLY A 279 0.06 -4.79 19.66
CA GLY A 279 0.81 -3.55 19.93
C GLY A 279 2.32 -3.67 19.71
N ILE A 280 2.79 -4.70 19.00
CA ILE A 280 4.23 -4.95 18.80
C ILE A 280 4.87 -3.79 18.03
N PHE A 281 4.21 -3.28 16.98
CA PHE A 281 4.74 -2.15 16.20
C PHE A 281 4.82 -0.85 17.02
N ASP A 282 3.86 -0.62 17.92
CA ASP A 282 3.88 0.57 18.77
C ASP A 282 5.03 0.48 19.79
N ARG A 283 5.24 -0.69 20.44
CA ARG A 283 6.39 -0.92 21.34
C ARG A 283 7.74 -0.76 20.65
N ILE A 284 7.89 -1.33 19.45
CA ILE A 284 9.12 -1.17 18.65
C ILE A 284 9.35 0.31 18.30
N ALA A 285 8.29 1.06 17.99
CA ALA A 285 8.40 2.48 17.69
C ALA A 285 8.80 3.31 18.92
N GLU A 286 8.27 2.98 20.10
CA GLU A 286 8.60 3.61 21.38
C GLU A 286 10.06 3.35 21.77
N LYS A 287 10.52 2.08 21.75
CA LYS A 287 11.93 1.73 22.02
C LYS A 287 12.90 2.44 21.08
N ASN A 288 12.56 2.52 19.79
CA ASN A 288 13.37 3.26 18.81
C ASN A 288 13.37 4.79 19.03
N ALA A 289 12.30 5.35 19.60
CA ALA A 289 12.23 6.77 19.94
C ALA A 289 13.12 7.06 21.15
N GLN A 290 13.02 6.27 22.22
CA GLN A 290 13.87 6.36 23.41
C GLN A 290 15.36 6.23 23.03
N LYS A 291 15.73 5.23 22.24
CA LYS A 291 17.12 5.05 21.76
C LYS A 291 17.66 6.27 21.01
N ARG A 292 16.81 6.98 20.26
CA ARG A 292 17.20 8.21 19.54
C ARG A 292 17.36 9.40 20.46
N GLU A 293 16.54 9.51 21.50
CA GLU A 293 16.64 10.57 22.50
C GLU A 293 17.88 10.36 23.37
N MET A 294 18.13 9.13 23.82
CA MET A 294 19.36 8.74 24.53
C MET A 294 20.62 9.06 23.71
N LYS A 295 20.69 8.63 22.44
CA LYS A 295 21.83 8.99 21.54
C LYS A 295 22.00 10.50 21.36
N ARG A 296 20.93 11.30 21.44
CA ARG A 296 21.03 12.76 21.36
C ARG A 296 21.54 13.37 22.66
N ALA A 297 21.03 12.91 23.80
CA ALA A 297 21.43 13.38 25.12
C ALA A 297 22.93 13.12 25.36
N LEU A 298 23.39 11.90 25.07
CA LEU A 298 24.82 11.51 25.11
C LEU A 298 25.67 12.40 24.21
N LYS A 299 25.24 12.63 22.96
CA LYS A 299 25.98 13.49 22.02
C LYS A 299 26.02 14.97 22.43
N SER A 300 25.08 15.42 23.25
CA SER A 300 25.03 16.80 23.74
C SER A 300 25.78 17.04 25.06
N ASN A 301 26.45 16.01 25.63
CA ASN A 301 27.08 16.09 26.96
C ASN A 301 26.12 16.64 28.04
N ASN A 302 24.84 16.30 27.92
CA ASN A 302 23.80 16.79 28.81
C ASN A 302 23.64 15.80 29.96
N GLU A 303 23.70 16.26 31.22
CA GLU A 303 23.52 15.45 32.44
C GLU A 303 22.19 14.66 32.43
N GLU A 304 21.20 15.10 31.64
CA GLU A 304 19.95 14.36 31.40
C GLU A 304 20.15 12.96 30.78
N ALA A 305 21.30 12.66 30.15
CA ALA A 305 21.60 11.33 29.61
C ALA A 305 21.51 10.24 30.69
N GLU A 306 21.95 10.53 31.91
CA GLU A 306 21.89 9.64 33.07
C GLU A 306 20.45 9.29 33.47
N THR A 307 19.46 10.10 33.09
CA THR A 307 18.05 9.84 33.38
C THR A 307 17.41 8.85 32.40
N TYR A 308 17.94 8.76 31.17
CA TYR A 308 17.39 7.87 30.12
C TYR A 308 17.99 6.46 30.15
N ILE A 309 19.23 6.33 30.64
CA ILE A 309 19.95 5.06 30.76
C ILE A 309 19.19 4.04 31.64
N PRO A 310 18.78 4.35 32.89
CA PRO A 310 18.09 3.38 33.74
C PRO A 310 16.68 3.01 33.24
N VAL A 311 15.99 3.91 32.53
CA VAL A 311 14.68 3.61 31.92
C VAL A 311 14.81 2.68 30.71
N PHE A 312 15.89 2.83 29.93
CA PHE A 312 16.17 1.94 28.81
C PHE A 312 16.56 0.52 29.28
N LEU A 313 17.31 0.44 30.39
CA LEU A 313 17.77 -0.80 31.03
C LEU A 313 16.65 -1.56 31.78
N GLN A 314 15.67 -0.87 32.37
CA GLN A 314 14.58 -1.52 33.11
C GLN A 314 13.59 -2.33 32.24
N GLU A 315 13.57 -2.14 30.92
CA GLU A 315 12.59 -2.77 30.02
C GLU A 315 13.12 -3.97 29.19
N ASN A 316 14.40 -4.36 29.29
CA ASN A 316 14.95 -5.52 28.54
C ASN A 316 15.74 -6.52 29.41
N ASP A 317 15.92 -7.75 28.90
CA ASP A 317 16.82 -8.75 29.49
C ASP A 317 18.28 -8.25 29.44
N GLU A 318 18.97 -8.23 30.58
CA GLU A 318 20.30 -7.64 30.84
C GLU A 318 21.42 -8.06 29.86
N SER A 319 21.31 -9.22 29.19
CA SER A 319 22.42 -9.76 28.39
C SER A 319 22.58 -9.15 26.99
N ASP A 320 21.49 -8.66 26.38
CA ASP A 320 21.55 -8.02 25.06
C ASP A 320 21.98 -6.53 25.16
N GLU A 321 22.01 -5.98 26.38
CA GLU A 321 22.19 -4.55 26.65
C GLU A 321 23.65 -4.10 26.73
N LEU A 322 24.53 -4.87 27.38
CA LEU A 322 25.96 -4.55 27.47
C LEU A 322 26.60 -4.49 26.08
N GLU A 323 26.25 -5.44 25.21
CA GLU A 323 26.81 -5.52 23.86
C GLU A 323 26.25 -4.44 22.91
N GLU A 324 25.10 -3.82 23.21
CA GLU A 324 24.58 -2.66 22.46
C GLU A 324 25.07 -1.33 23.01
N LEU A 325 25.31 -1.21 24.32
CA LEU A 325 25.89 -0.02 24.94
C LEU A 325 27.35 0.15 24.53
N ASP A 326 28.15 -0.91 24.58
CA ASP A 326 29.54 -0.91 24.11
C ASP A 326 29.64 -0.41 22.65
N LYS A 327 28.73 -0.88 21.78
CA LYS A 327 28.67 -0.45 20.36
C LYS A 327 28.28 1.02 20.19
N ILE A 328 27.55 1.60 21.14
CA ILE A 328 27.14 3.01 21.09
C ILE A 328 28.27 3.89 21.64
N GLU A 329 28.99 3.42 22.65
CA GLU A 329 30.16 4.08 23.22
C GLU A 329 31.32 4.14 22.20
N ASP A 330 31.56 3.05 21.46
CA ASP A 330 32.51 2.98 20.34
C ASP A 330 32.20 3.96 19.18
N GLU A 331 30.95 4.44 19.05
CA GLU A 331 30.52 5.41 18.02
C GLU A 331 30.68 6.89 18.47
N LEU A 332 31.07 7.16 19.72
CA LEU A 332 31.22 8.51 20.27
C LEU A 332 32.64 9.09 20.05
N PRO A 333 32.79 10.42 19.89
CA PRO A 333 34.11 11.04 19.78
C PRO A 333 34.92 10.89 21.08
N GLU A 334 36.24 10.68 20.98
CA GLU A 334 37.17 10.35 22.08
C GLU A 334 37.09 11.25 23.34
N GLU A 335 36.55 12.46 23.24
CA GLU A 335 36.33 13.36 24.39
C GLU A 335 35.21 12.92 25.34
N VAL A 336 34.41 11.90 24.98
CA VAL A 336 33.30 11.33 25.78
C VAL A 336 33.69 9.98 26.42
N ASN A 337 34.91 9.46 26.18
CA ASN A 337 35.44 8.24 26.81
C ASN A 337 35.80 8.47 28.30
N GLY A 338 34.83 8.94 29.08
CA GLY A 338 34.88 8.86 30.53
C GLY A 338 34.25 7.54 30.95
N ASP A 339 35.11 6.55 31.18
CA ASP A 339 34.88 5.27 31.88
C ASP A 339 33.47 5.13 32.48
N VAL A 340 32.55 4.51 31.74
CA VAL A 340 31.37 3.89 32.35
C VAL A 340 31.84 2.56 32.94
N THR A 341 32.51 2.63 34.09
CA THR A 341 32.87 1.42 34.83
C THR A 341 31.63 0.77 35.43
N GLU A 342 31.70 -0.55 35.67
CA GLU A 342 30.68 -1.35 36.38
C GLU A 342 30.14 -0.67 37.65
N ASP A 343 30.90 0.24 38.26
CA ASP A 343 30.52 0.99 39.45
C ASP A 343 29.32 1.96 39.25
N ASN A 344 29.04 2.43 38.04
CA ASN A 344 27.87 3.28 37.76
C ASN A 344 26.56 2.48 37.60
N VAL A 345 26.65 1.15 37.43
CA VAL A 345 25.49 0.24 37.41
C VAL A 345 25.01 -0.06 38.85
N VAL A 346 25.90 0.07 39.83
CA VAL A 346 25.67 -0.30 41.25
C VAL A 346 24.75 0.67 42.01
N ILE A 347 24.41 1.84 41.45
CA ILE A 347 23.55 2.81 42.15
C ILE A 347 22.11 2.27 42.36
N THR A 348 21.71 1.20 41.66
CA THR A 348 20.36 0.64 41.78
C THR A 348 20.16 -0.38 42.91
N GLU A 349 21.21 -1.04 43.43
CA GLU A 349 21.03 -1.95 44.58
C GLU A 349 20.77 -1.19 45.89
N SER A 350 21.38 -0.01 46.07
CA SER A 350 21.22 0.79 47.30
C SER A 350 19.88 1.53 47.44
N GLN A 351 19.07 1.61 46.37
CA GLN A 351 17.74 2.24 46.40
C GLN A 351 16.57 1.25 46.33
N MET A 352 16.84 -0.06 46.22
CA MET A 352 15.82 -1.10 46.37
C MET A 352 15.64 -1.58 47.82
N GLU A 353 16.62 -1.41 48.71
CA GLU A 353 16.48 -1.85 50.12
C GLU A 353 15.73 -0.85 51.04
N GLU A 354 15.41 0.37 50.60
CA GLU A 354 14.75 1.37 51.45
C GLU A 354 13.22 1.50 51.25
N ASN A 355 12.60 0.69 50.38
CA ASN A 355 11.14 0.73 50.13
C ASN A 355 10.35 -0.52 50.54
N ASP A 356 10.97 -1.52 51.17
CA ASP A 356 10.27 -2.72 51.65
C ASP A 356 9.84 -2.66 53.15
N ASP A 357 10.11 -1.56 53.86
CA ASP A 357 9.86 -1.47 55.32
C ASP A 357 8.73 -0.51 55.73
N VAL A 358 7.72 -0.29 54.87
CA VAL A 358 6.47 0.41 55.27
C VAL A 358 5.23 -0.28 54.68
N SER A 359 4.94 -1.49 55.16
CA SER A 359 3.56 -2.02 55.17
C SER A 359 3.32 -3.05 56.28
N ASP A 360 3.51 -2.63 57.54
CA ASP A 360 2.86 -3.27 58.69
C ASP A 360 2.39 -2.20 59.69
N ASN A 361 1.16 -1.72 59.48
CA ASN A 361 0.18 -1.32 60.50
C ASN A 361 -1.17 -0.93 59.89
#